data_AF-A0A7S9Q1N8-F1
#
_entry.id   AF-A0A7S9Q1N8-F1
#
_cell.length_a   1.000
_cell.length_b   1.000
_cell.length_c   1.000
_cell.angle_alpha   90.00
_cell.angle_beta   90.00
_cell.angle_gamma   90.00
#
_symmetry.space_group_name_H-M   'P 1'
#
loop_
_entity.id
_entity.type
_entity.pdbx_description
1 polymer ?
#
loop_
_entity_poly.entity_id
_entity_poly.type
_entity_poly.pdbx_seq_one_letter_code
_entity_poly.pdbx_strand_id
1 'polypeptide(L)' 'MTQTIKYVIKYKLEGQRRWDFALMSDDSREQALQALRKIHGEDVDKVSDIQVSKAL' A
#
# COMPACT_ATOMS: atom_id res chain seq x y z
N MET A 1 16.54 5.41 14.81
CA MET A 1 15.10 5.19 15.03
C MET A 1 14.42 5.20 13.67
N THR A 2 13.79 4.10 13.25
CA THR A 2 13.04 4.04 11.99
C THR A 2 11.72 4.78 12.18
N GLN A 3 11.57 5.94 11.57
CA GLN A 3 10.33 6.72 11.64
C GLN A 3 9.29 6.09 10.71
N THR A 4 8.24 5.51 11.28
CA THR A 4 7.10 5.01 10.51
C THR A 4 6.07 6.12 10.35
N ILE A 5 5.80 6.50 9.11
CA ILE A 5 4.81 7.52 8.74
C ILE A 5 3.56 6.79 8.22
N LYS A 6 2.40 7.41 8.44
CA LYS A 6 1.14 6.91 7.86
C LYS A 6 1.08 7.30 6.38
N TYR A 7 1.02 6.29 5.53
CA TYR A 7 0.83 6.44 4.10
C TYR A 7 -0.55 5.90 3.72
N VAL A 8 -1.11 6.44 2.64
CA VAL A 8 -2.24 5.86 1.94
C VAL A 8 -1.73 5.18 0.68
N ILE A 9 -2.09 3.92 0.51
CA ILE A 9 -1.76 3.10 -0.65
C ILE A 9 -3.04 2.96 -1.46
N LYS A 10 -3.10 3.62 -2.62
CA LYS A 10 -4.19 3.50 -3.58
C LYS A 10 -3.82 2.44 -4.60
N TYR A 11 -4.75 1.59 -4.96
CA TYR A 11 -4.51 0.54 -5.94
C TYR A 11 -5.84 0.10 -6.56
N LYS A 12 -5.75 -0.68 -7.65
CA LYS A 12 -6.90 -1.36 -8.25
C LYS A 12 -6.82 -2.85 -7.98
N LEU A 13 -7.89 -3.43 -7.46
CA LEU A 13 -8.07 -4.87 -7.34
C LEU A 13 -9.28 -5.27 -8.17
N GLU A 14 -9.10 -6.16 -9.13
CA GLU A 14 -10.19 -6.64 -10.00
C GLU A 14 -11.03 -5.51 -10.64
N GLY A 15 -10.36 -4.45 -11.08
CA GLY A 15 -11.00 -3.27 -11.68
C GLY A 15 -11.62 -2.28 -10.70
N GLN A 16 -11.66 -2.60 -9.40
CA GLN A 16 -12.15 -1.70 -8.36
C GLN A 16 -11.00 -0.89 -7.77
N ARG A 17 -11.17 0.44 -7.69
CA ARG A 17 -10.23 1.31 -6.97
C ARG A 17 -10.43 1.15 -5.47
N ARG A 18 -9.35 0.82 -4.76
CA ARG A 18 -9.29 0.65 -3.32
C ARG A 18 -8.16 1.50 -2.74
N TRP A 19 -8.23 1.75 -1.44
CA TRP A 19 -7.16 2.41 -0.72
C TRP A 19 -7.06 1.85 0.68
N ASP A 20 -5.83 1.69 1.14
CA ASP A 20 -5.51 1.23 2.49
C ASP A 20 -4.51 2.15 3.15
N PHE A 21 -4.60 2.26 4.47
CA PHE A 21 -3.64 3.01 5.26
C PHE A 21 -2.61 2.04 5.86
N ALA A 22 -1.34 2.36 5.66
CA ALA A 22 -0.24 1.57 6.18
C ALA A 22 0.78 2.47 6.88
N LEU A 23 1.39 1.95 7.94
CA LEU A 23 2.56 2.56 8.56
C LEU A 23 3.80 2.03 7.86
N MET A 24 4.51 2.89 7.14
CA MET A 24 5.71 2.54 6.36
C MET A 24 6.82 3.53 6.66
N SER A 25 8.07 3.16 6.41
CA SER A 25 9.19 4.10 6.60
C SER A 25 9.27 5.10 5.44
N ASP A 26 8.82 4.68 4.27
CA ASP A 26 8.95 5.41 3.01
C ASP A 26 7.80 5.02 2.05
N ASP A 27 7.71 5.73 0.92
CA ASP A 27 6.69 5.53 -0.11
C ASP A 27 7.09 4.51 -1.19
N SER A 28 8.12 3.69 -0.95
CA SER A 28 8.54 2.69 -1.93
C SER A 28 7.45 1.67 -2.18
N ARG A 29 7.39 1.24 -3.44
CA ARG A 29 6.47 0.21 -3.89
C ARG A 29 6.65 -1.10 -3.13
N GLU A 30 7.87 -1.47 -2.74
CA GLU A 30 8.13 -2.69 -1.96
C GLU A 30 7.48 -2.64 -0.58
N GLN A 31 7.61 -1.52 0.14
CA GLN A 31 6.93 -1.31 1.42
C GLN A 31 5.42 -1.36 1.26
N ALA A 32 4.89 -0.70 0.23
CA ALA A 32 3.46 -0.71 -0.06
C ALA A 32 2.94 -2.11 -0.38
N LEU A 33 3.67 -2.88 -1.18
CA LEU A 33 3.34 -4.27 -1.49
C LEU A 33 3.41 -5.15 -0.24
N GLN A 34 4.43 -5.00 0.61
CA GLN A 34 4.50 -5.73 1.87
C GLN A 34 3.34 -5.39 2.80
N ALA A 35 2.97 -4.11 2.90
CA ALA A 35 1.83 -3.68 3.69
C ALA A 35 0.52 -4.24 3.13
N LEU A 36 0.32 -4.16 1.81
CA LEU A 36 -0.86 -4.73 1.17
C LEU A 36 -0.91 -6.26 1.29
N ARG A 37 0.24 -6.97 1.22
CA ARG A 37 0.31 -8.41 1.49
C ARG A 37 -0.12 -8.76 2.91
N LYS A 38 0.19 -7.92 3.90
CA LYS A 38 -0.27 -8.12 5.28
C LYS A 38 -1.79 -7.93 5.43
N ILE A 39 -2.40 -7.08 4.62
CA ILE A 39 -3.83 -6.75 4.69
C ILE A 39 -4.67 -7.71 3.84
N HIS A 40 -4.24 -7.97 2.60
CA HIS A 40 -5.00 -8.72 1.59
C HIS A 40 -4.41 -10.09 1.25
N GLY A 41 -3.24 -10.46 1.80
CA GLY A 41 -2.61 -11.75 1.52
C GLY A 41 -2.10 -11.87 0.08
N GLU A 42 -2.36 -13.02 -0.54
CA GLU A 42 -1.96 -13.36 -1.92
C GLU A 42 -2.72 -12.55 -2.99
N ASP A 43 -3.84 -11.90 -2.64
CA ASP A 43 -4.56 -11.03 -3.60
C ASP A 43 -3.75 -9.78 -4.00
N VAL A 44 -2.60 -9.51 -3.35
CA VAL A 44 -1.69 -8.47 -3.81
C VAL A 44 -1.20 -8.72 -5.24
N ASP A 45 -1.08 -9.97 -5.68
CA ASP A 45 -0.55 -10.25 -7.01
C ASP A 45 -1.55 -9.84 -8.12
N LYS A 46 -2.82 -9.60 -7.74
CA LYS A 46 -3.86 -9.04 -8.61
C LYS A 46 -3.96 -7.52 -8.55
N VAL A 47 -3.24 -6.85 -7.63
CA VAL A 47 -3.30 -5.39 -7.54
C VAL A 47 -2.51 -4.71 -8.64
N SER A 48 -3.13 -3.72 -9.26
CA SER A 48 -2.58 -2.89 -10.33
C SER A 48 -2.67 -1.42 -9.96
N ASP A 49 -1.96 -0.54 -10.68
CA ASP A 49 -2.10 0.92 -10.51
C ASP A 49 -1.80 1.40 -9.07
N ILE A 50 -0.73 0.84 -8.47
CA ILE A 50 -0.33 1.13 -7.09
C ILE A 50 0.26 2.54 -7.01
N GLN A 51 -0.34 3.38 -6.18
CA GLN A 51 0.10 4.73 -5.91
C GLN A 51 0.18 4.95 -4.41
N VAL A 52 1.34 5.37 -3.93
CA VAL A 52 1.59 5.62 -2.51
C VAL A 52 1.62 7.12 -2.29
N SER A 53 1.01 7.60 -1.21
CA SER A 53 1.05 9.01 -0.84
C SER A 53 1.08 9.16 0.67
N LYS A 54 1.79 10.18 1.18
CA LYS A 54 1.77 10.50 2.62
C LYS A 54 0.34 10.89 3.00
N ALA A 55 -0.18 10.27 4.07
CA ALA A 55 -1.42 10.74 4.66
C ALA A 55 -1.08 12.00 5.47
N LEU A 56 -1.56 13.15 4.99
CA LEU A 56 -1.48 14.45 5.66
C LEU A 56 -2.25 14.44 6.99
#